data_AF-A0A933RTH6-F1
#
_entry.id   AF-A0A933RTH6-F1
#
_cell.length_a   1.000
_cell.length_b   1.000
_cell.length_c   1.000
_cell.angle_alpha   90.00
_cell.angle_beta   90.00
_cell.angle_gamma   90.00
#
_symmetry.space_group_name_H-M   'P 1'
#
loop_
_entity.id
_entity.type
_entity.pdbx_description
1 polymer ?
#
loop_
_entity_poly.entity_id
_entity_poly.type
_entity_poly.pdbx_seq_one_letter_code
_entity_poly.pdbx_strand_id
1 'polypeptide(L)'
;MRYRAFFCAIAFTVMMWCGVAAAQDGQGDWYDDTGIYLVHDVDRHFYDARVDLLEKSYAEAAEEIRTAAGFIKMKANRSSEEAEKDLMASYEELKKLADKVQRGSVDSVEELNTAFAHAHTALAMNNYMQGEAAWKMKDQKNAGSSMRAAAMHLERAVAWTEYEGEKIMLDAAKAAATMAEKMLKKDTVASGEVDKAIKDLGKAIERLSKKEGQEGQ
;
A
#
# COMPACT_ATOMS: atom_id res chain seq x y z
N MET A 1 -52.56 -44.58 -44.25
CA MET A 1 -52.81 -43.25 -44.85
C MET A 1 -52.83 -42.18 -43.76
N ARG A 2 -51.76 -41.38 -43.67
CA ARG A 2 -51.74 -39.91 -43.48
C ARG A 2 -50.31 -39.48 -43.16
N TYR A 3 -49.62 -39.04 -44.21
CA TYR A 3 -48.37 -38.29 -44.15
C TYR A 3 -48.65 -36.84 -43.76
N ARG A 4 -47.81 -36.25 -42.91
CA ARG A 4 -47.37 -34.85 -43.04
C ARG A 4 -45.95 -34.72 -42.48
N ALA A 5 -45.02 -34.48 -43.39
CA ALA A 5 -43.64 -34.08 -43.13
C ALA A 5 -43.58 -32.57 -42.87
N PHE A 6 -42.65 -32.13 -42.02
CA PHE A 6 -41.96 -30.86 -42.19
C PHE A 6 -40.52 -31.00 -41.65
N PHE A 7 -39.58 -30.78 -42.55
CA PHE A 7 -38.15 -30.57 -42.32
C PHE A 7 -37.92 -29.26 -41.54
N CYS A 8 -36.91 -29.22 -40.66
CA CYS A 8 -35.99 -28.08 -40.57
C CYS A 8 -34.72 -28.41 -39.74
N ALA A 9 -33.56 -28.24 -40.39
CA ALA A 9 -32.18 -27.91 -39.93
C ALA A 9 -31.66 -28.53 -38.61
N ILE A 10 -30.65 -29.41 -38.59
CA ILE A 10 -29.20 -29.23 -38.89
C ILE A 10 -28.51 -28.11 -38.08
N ALA A 11 -27.49 -28.57 -37.33
CA ALA A 11 -26.29 -27.91 -36.80
C ALA A 11 -26.39 -27.10 -35.50
N PHE A 12 -25.85 -27.67 -34.42
CA PHE A 12 -24.82 -27.03 -33.60
C PHE A 12 -23.95 -28.11 -32.93
N THR A 13 -22.92 -28.54 -33.65
CA THR A 13 -21.71 -29.07 -33.02
C THR A 13 -20.84 -27.88 -32.64
N VAL A 14 -20.79 -27.55 -31.35
CA VAL A 14 -19.59 -26.93 -30.77
C VAL A 14 -19.11 -27.86 -29.66
N MET A 15 -18.10 -28.61 -30.04
CA MET A 15 -17.10 -29.25 -29.19
C MET A 15 -16.59 -28.17 -28.21
N MET A 16 -17.15 -28.10 -27.00
CA MET A 16 -16.58 -27.27 -25.95
C MET A 16 -15.39 -28.02 -25.37
N TRP A 17 -14.27 -27.69 -25.97
CA TRP A 17 -12.92 -28.10 -25.63
C TRP A 17 -12.63 -27.85 -24.15
N CYS A 18 -11.96 -28.82 -23.54
CA CYS A 18 -11.42 -28.78 -22.19
C CYS A 18 -10.70 -27.45 -21.92
N GLY A 19 -11.28 -26.67 -21.01
CA GLY A 19 -10.58 -25.69 -20.21
C GLY A 19 -10.87 -25.99 -18.76
N VAL A 20 -10.26 -27.06 -18.23
CA VAL A 20 -10.05 -27.18 -16.79
C VAL A 20 -9.08 -26.06 -16.42
N ALA A 21 -9.60 -24.85 -16.23
CA ALA A 21 -8.91 -23.86 -15.45
C ALA A 21 -9.00 -24.36 -14.01
N ALA A 22 -7.92 -24.98 -13.57
CA ALA A 22 -7.72 -25.43 -12.22
C ALA A 22 -8.25 -24.37 -11.25
N ALA A 23 -9.15 -24.80 -10.36
CA ALA A 23 -9.26 -24.16 -9.06
C ALA A 23 -7.83 -24.17 -8.49
N GLN A 24 -7.16 -23.02 -8.52
CA GLN A 24 -5.96 -22.82 -7.71
C GLN A 24 -6.46 -22.61 -6.28
N ASP A 25 -6.74 -23.72 -5.61
CA ASP A 25 -6.78 -23.86 -4.16
C ASP A 25 -5.36 -23.70 -3.60
N GLY A 26 -4.80 -22.51 -3.80
CA GLY A 26 -3.47 -22.12 -3.34
C GLY A 26 -3.43 -20.69 -2.83
N GLN A 27 -4.58 -20.12 -2.46
CA GLN A 27 -4.65 -18.85 -1.76
C GLN A 27 -4.26 -19.10 -0.30
N GLY A 28 -2.95 -19.17 -0.08
CA GLY A 28 -2.39 -19.20 1.27
C GLY A 28 -2.96 -18.06 2.12
N ASP A 29 -3.02 -18.33 3.41
CA ASP A 29 -3.44 -17.42 4.47
C ASP A 29 -2.41 -16.27 4.61
N TRP A 30 -2.32 -15.40 3.60
CA TRP A 30 -1.28 -14.35 3.49
C TRP A 30 -1.65 -13.04 4.19
N TYR A 31 -2.74 -13.03 4.95
CA TYR A 31 -3.17 -11.94 5.82
C TYR A 31 -2.76 -12.18 7.29
N ASP A 32 -1.69 -12.95 7.49
CA ASP A 32 -0.98 -13.02 8.76
C ASP A 32 0.17 -12.00 8.72
N ASP A 33 0.15 -11.03 9.65
CA ASP A 33 1.21 -10.15 10.24
C ASP A 33 2.32 -9.50 9.35
N THR A 34 2.53 -9.97 8.12
CA THR A 34 3.54 -9.54 7.13
C THR A 34 3.41 -8.09 6.70
N GLY A 35 2.20 -7.54 6.70
CA GLY A 35 1.98 -6.11 6.46
C GLY A 35 2.59 -5.23 7.54
N ILE A 36 2.56 -5.68 8.80
CA ILE A 36 3.15 -4.97 9.95
C ILE A 36 4.66 -5.19 9.96
N TYR A 37 5.15 -6.40 9.69
CA TYR A 37 6.60 -6.65 9.56
C TYR A 37 7.24 -5.77 8.48
N LEU A 38 6.61 -5.64 7.31
CA LEU A 38 7.14 -4.80 6.23
C LEU A 38 7.18 -3.31 6.60
N VAL A 39 6.23 -2.81 7.41
CA VAL A 39 6.27 -1.44 7.91
C VAL A 39 7.53 -1.24 8.75
N HIS A 40 7.81 -2.17 9.67
CA HIS A 40 8.98 -2.11 10.54
C HIS A 40 10.29 -2.24 9.78
N ASP A 41 10.34 -3.10 8.75
CA ASP A 41 11.54 -3.28 7.94
C ASP A 41 11.89 -2.01 7.15
N VAL A 42 10.90 -1.40 6.47
CA VAL A 42 11.13 -0.15 5.71
C VAL A 42 11.52 1.01 6.62
N ASP A 43 10.81 1.21 7.74
CA ASP A 43 11.05 2.32 8.67
C ASP A 43 12.43 2.21 9.34
N ARG A 44 12.88 0.99 9.67
CA ARG A 44 14.24 0.75 10.17
C ARG A 44 15.30 1.18 9.16
N HIS A 45 15.19 0.70 7.91
CA HIS A 45 16.15 1.05 6.86
C HIS A 45 16.18 2.56 6.57
N PHE A 46 15.04 3.26 6.66
CA PHE A 46 15.01 4.73 6.56
C PHE A 46 15.69 5.42 7.74
N TYR A 47 15.49 4.93 8.96
CA TYR A 47 16.16 5.47 10.14
C TYR A 47 17.68 5.27 10.07
N ASP A 48 18.11 4.06 9.75
CA ASP A 48 19.53 3.70 9.65
C ASP A 48 20.21 4.51 8.54
N ALA A 49 19.57 4.65 7.37
CA ALA A 49 20.06 5.51 6.29
C ALA A 49 20.30 6.97 6.72
N ARG A 50 19.38 7.52 7.53
CA ARG A 50 19.51 8.89 8.03
C ARG A 50 20.63 9.01 9.06
N VAL A 51 20.79 8.04 9.94
CA VAL A 51 21.91 7.99 10.91
C VAL A 51 23.24 7.91 10.17
N ASP A 52 23.37 6.99 9.22
CA ASP A 52 24.59 6.82 8.41
C ASP A 52 24.94 8.09 7.63
N LEU A 53 23.94 8.77 7.06
CA LEU A 53 24.19 10.04 6.37
C LEU A 53 24.75 11.11 7.32
N LEU A 54 24.19 11.23 8.53
CA LEU A 54 24.66 12.18 9.54
C LEU A 54 26.09 11.87 10.01
N GLU A 55 26.47 10.59 10.02
CA GLU A 55 27.82 10.12 10.32
C GLU A 55 28.77 10.20 9.11
N LYS A 56 28.26 10.59 7.94
CA LYS A 56 28.97 10.65 6.64
C LYS A 56 29.38 9.27 6.10
N SER A 57 28.72 8.22 6.57
CA SER A 57 28.78 6.84 6.06
C SER A 57 27.91 6.73 4.80
N TYR A 58 28.33 7.42 3.73
CA TYR A 58 27.52 7.58 2.52
C TYR A 58 27.22 6.28 1.77
N ALA A 59 28.13 5.29 1.85
CA ALA A 59 27.94 4.02 1.17
C ALA A 59 26.89 3.18 1.89
N GLU A 60 26.97 3.14 3.21
CA GLU A 60 26.06 2.47 4.13
C GLU A 60 24.65 3.08 4.02
N ALA A 61 24.55 4.41 4.12
CA ALA A 61 23.28 5.12 3.94
C ALA A 61 22.60 4.79 2.59
N ALA A 62 23.37 4.70 1.52
CA ALA A 62 22.85 4.34 0.20
C ALA A 62 22.40 2.87 0.12
N GLU A 63 23.07 1.95 0.83
CA GLU A 63 22.69 0.54 0.91
C GLU A 63 21.36 0.36 1.66
N GLU A 64 21.20 1.06 2.77
CA GLU A 64 19.96 1.09 3.56
C GLU A 64 18.77 1.58 2.71
N ILE A 65 18.93 2.68 1.97
CA ILE A 65 17.90 3.21 1.07
C ILE A 65 17.55 2.21 -0.05
N ARG A 66 18.54 1.56 -0.66
CA ARG A 66 18.29 0.54 -1.70
C ARG A 66 17.54 -0.66 -1.16
N THR A 67 17.85 -1.07 0.07
CA THR A 67 17.17 -2.18 0.73
C THR A 67 15.69 -1.85 0.97
N ALA A 68 15.40 -0.67 1.51
CA ALA A 68 14.04 -0.16 1.63
C ALA A 68 13.30 -0.08 0.27
N ALA A 69 13.97 0.43 -0.77
CA ALA A 69 13.43 0.48 -2.13
C ALA A 69 13.09 -0.93 -2.67
N GLY A 70 13.92 -1.93 -2.37
CA GLY A 70 13.66 -3.33 -2.72
C GLY A 70 12.35 -3.86 -2.12
N PHE A 71 12.08 -3.55 -0.85
CA PHE A 71 10.81 -3.90 -0.19
C PHE A 71 9.61 -3.23 -0.85
N ILE A 72 9.73 -1.94 -1.21
CA ILE A 72 8.67 -1.20 -1.90
C ILE A 72 8.38 -1.79 -3.27
N LYS A 73 9.41 -2.11 -4.05
CA LYS A 73 9.26 -2.78 -5.35
C LYS A 73 8.59 -4.15 -5.23
N MET A 74 8.97 -4.93 -4.22
CA MET A 74 8.32 -6.21 -3.95
C MET A 74 6.82 -6.03 -3.67
N LYS A 75 6.45 -4.99 -2.91
CA LYS A 75 5.06 -4.66 -2.64
C LYS A 75 4.33 -4.20 -3.91
N ALA A 76 4.96 -3.36 -4.74
CA ALA A 76 4.40 -2.87 -6.00
C ALA A 76 3.96 -4.04 -6.91
N ASN A 77 4.84 -5.02 -7.12
CA ASN A 77 4.57 -6.20 -7.96
C ASN A 77 3.40 -7.10 -7.48
N ARG A 78 2.85 -6.84 -6.30
CA ARG A 78 1.75 -7.61 -5.69
C ARG A 78 0.52 -6.74 -5.43
N SER A 79 0.53 -5.49 -5.88
CA SER A 79 -0.51 -4.51 -5.63
C SER A 79 -1.48 -4.43 -6.81
N SER A 80 -2.56 -3.66 -6.67
CA SER A 80 -3.39 -3.29 -7.83
C SER A 80 -2.60 -2.40 -8.78
N GLU A 81 -3.03 -2.29 -10.05
CA GLU A 81 -2.37 -1.45 -11.06
C GLU A 81 -2.20 0.01 -10.59
N GLU A 82 -3.22 0.57 -9.93
CA GLU A 82 -3.17 1.92 -9.39
C GLU A 82 -2.11 2.07 -8.29
N ALA A 83 -2.12 1.16 -7.30
CA ALA A 83 -1.14 1.18 -6.21
C ALA A 83 0.27 0.82 -6.66
N GLU A 84 0.42 -0.06 -7.65
CA GLU A 84 1.70 -0.44 -8.27
C GLU A 84 2.38 0.80 -8.85
N LYS A 85 1.64 1.65 -9.56
CA LYS A 85 2.18 2.87 -10.15
C LYS A 85 2.81 3.80 -9.11
N ASP A 86 2.10 4.08 -8.02
CA ASP A 86 2.58 4.97 -6.97
C ASP A 86 3.79 4.37 -6.23
N LEU A 87 3.72 3.07 -5.91
CA LEU A 87 4.85 2.37 -5.28
C LEU A 87 6.09 2.30 -6.19
N MET A 88 5.92 2.12 -7.49
CA MET A 88 7.02 2.13 -8.45
C MET A 88 7.63 3.53 -8.61
N ALA A 89 6.82 4.58 -8.51
CA ALA A 89 7.31 5.95 -8.49
C ALA A 89 8.22 6.19 -7.27
N SER A 90 7.78 5.81 -6.06
CA SER A 90 8.60 5.89 -4.85
C SER A 90 9.85 5.02 -4.92
N TYR A 91 9.77 3.82 -5.50
CA TYR A 91 10.95 2.96 -5.72
C TYR A 91 12.02 3.66 -6.59
N GLU A 92 11.62 4.26 -7.71
CA GLU A 92 12.57 4.95 -8.60
C GLU A 92 13.11 6.24 -7.97
N GLU A 93 12.33 6.95 -7.16
CA GLU A 93 12.77 8.09 -6.36
C GLU A 93 13.86 7.68 -5.36
N LEU A 94 13.60 6.66 -4.53
CA LEU A 94 14.56 6.16 -3.54
C LEU A 94 15.83 5.64 -4.19
N LYS A 95 15.73 4.99 -5.36
CA LYS A 95 16.90 4.52 -6.10
C LYS A 95 17.79 5.68 -6.56
N LYS A 96 17.19 6.76 -7.09
CA LYS A 96 17.93 7.97 -7.48
C LYS A 96 18.55 8.66 -6.26
N LEU A 97 17.81 8.70 -5.15
CA LEU A 97 18.30 9.25 -3.89
C LEU A 97 19.51 8.45 -3.37
N ALA A 98 19.45 7.12 -3.37
CA ALA A 98 20.58 6.28 -2.98
C ALA A 98 21.83 6.55 -3.83
N ASP A 99 21.65 6.76 -5.13
CA ASP A 99 22.76 7.12 -6.02
C ASP A 99 23.33 8.52 -5.72
N LYS A 100 22.50 9.50 -5.31
CA LYS A 100 22.96 10.81 -4.82
C LYS A 100 23.71 10.67 -3.49
N VAL A 101 23.15 9.93 -2.54
CA VAL A 101 23.72 9.68 -1.21
C VAL A 101 25.09 9.04 -1.33
N GLN A 102 25.23 7.99 -2.13
CA GLN A 102 26.51 7.31 -2.33
C GLN A 102 27.60 8.23 -2.90
N ARG A 103 27.23 9.22 -3.71
CA ARG A 103 28.17 10.21 -4.26
C ARG A 103 28.46 11.37 -3.30
N GLY A 104 27.82 11.41 -2.14
CA GLY A 104 27.86 12.56 -1.23
C GLY A 104 27.25 13.82 -1.85
N SER A 105 26.34 13.66 -2.81
CA SER A 105 25.75 14.78 -3.57
C SER A 105 24.31 15.09 -3.15
N VAL A 106 23.93 14.73 -1.92
CA VAL A 106 22.65 15.15 -1.32
C VAL A 106 22.80 16.57 -0.83
N ASP A 107 21.75 17.37 -0.99
CA ASP A 107 21.82 18.77 -0.61
C ASP A 107 21.57 18.95 0.90
N SER A 108 20.73 18.09 1.48
CA SER A 108 20.44 18.10 2.92
C SER A 108 19.79 16.80 3.40
N VAL A 109 19.59 16.67 4.72
CA VAL A 109 18.88 15.53 5.33
C VAL A 109 17.39 15.56 4.99
N GLU A 110 16.85 16.75 4.77
CA GLU A 110 15.46 16.96 4.37
C GLU A 110 15.15 16.30 3.02
N GLU A 111 16.12 16.18 2.12
CA GLU A 111 15.95 15.43 0.88
C GLU A 111 15.62 13.94 1.13
N LEU A 112 16.24 13.34 2.16
CA LEU A 112 15.93 11.96 2.56
C LEU A 112 14.54 11.89 3.18
N ASN A 113 14.27 12.79 4.13
CA ASN A 113 13.01 12.84 4.85
C ASN A 113 11.82 12.95 3.87
N THR A 114 11.92 13.81 2.85
CA THR A 114 10.88 13.96 1.81
C THR A 114 10.67 12.66 1.03
N ALA A 115 11.73 12.01 0.57
CA ALA A 115 11.59 10.74 -0.16
C ALA A 115 11.03 9.61 0.74
N PHE A 116 11.38 9.59 2.02
CA PHE A 116 10.86 8.62 2.99
C PHE A 116 9.37 8.87 3.28
N ALA A 117 8.95 10.13 3.36
CA ALA A 117 7.55 10.52 3.47
C ALA A 117 6.75 10.02 2.26
N HIS A 118 7.21 10.32 1.03
CA HIS A 118 6.57 9.87 -0.21
C HIS A 118 6.40 8.34 -0.25
N ALA A 119 7.45 7.60 0.11
CA ALA A 119 7.42 6.15 0.17
C ALA A 119 6.37 5.61 1.15
N HIS A 120 6.29 6.20 2.34
CA HIS A 120 5.26 5.84 3.31
C HIS A 120 3.85 6.26 2.87
N THR A 121 3.68 7.40 2.21
CA THR A 121 2.40 7.82 1.64
C THR A 121 1.91 6.82 0.58
N ALA A 122 2.78 6.35 -0.31
CA ALA A 122 2.45 5.33 -1.29
C ALA A 122 2.07 3.98 -0.64
N LEU A 123 2.82 3.56 0.38
CA LEU A 123 2.49 2.36 1.16
C LEU A 123 1.17 2.49 1.92
N ALA A 124 0.88 3.67 2.48
CA ALA A 124 -0.39 3.96 3.14
C ALA A 124 -1.55 3.83 2.15
N MET A 125 -1.42 4.41 0.96
CA MET A 125 -2.43 4.34 -0.10
C MET A 125 -2.70 2.90 -0.54
N ASN A 126 -1.63 2.13 -0.81
CA ASN A 126 -1.79 0.72 -1.16
C ASN A 126 -2.57 -0.06 -0.07
N ASN A 127 -2.20 0.09 1.20
CA ASN A 127 -2.88 -0.63 2.28
C ASN A 127 -4.32 -0.13 2.48
N TYR A 128 -4.59 1.16 2.27
CA TYR A 128 -5.93 1.73 2.28
C TYR A 128 -6.81 1.06 1.21
N MET A 129 -6.33 0.94 -0.04
CA MET A 129 -7.05 0.29 -1.12
C MET A 129 -7.34 -1.19 -0.82
N GLN A 130 -6.37 -1.89 -0.24
CA GLN A 130 -6.57 -3.28 0.20
C GLN A 130 -7.64 -3.39 1.29
N GLY A 131 -7.61 -2.48 2.27
CA GLY A 131 -8.58 -2.44 3.36
C GLY A 131 -9.99 -2.14 2.87
N GLU A 132 -10.13 -1.17 1.96
CA GLU A 132 -11.40 -0.83 1.34
C GLU A 132 -11.98 -2.00 0.52
N ALA A 133 -11.14 -2.68 -0.27
CA ALA A 133 -11.55 -3.84 -1.05
C ALA A 133 -11.98 -5.01 -0.16
N ALA A 134 -11.20 -5.35 0.87
CA ALA A 134 -11.53 -6.40 1.83
C ALA A 134 -12.86 -6.10 2.56
N TRP A 135 -13.07 -4.83 2.94
CA TRP A 135 -14.30 -4.41 3.58
C TRP A 135 -15.52 -4.59 2.68
N LYS A 136 -15.42 -4.19 1.40
CA LYS A 136 -16.47 -4.43 0.39
C LYS A 136 -16.78 -5.92 0.21
N MET A 137 -15.79 -6.79 0.40
CA MET A 137 -15.93 -8.25 0.38
C MET A 137 -16.43 -8.85 1.70
N LYS A 138 -16.75 -8.01 2.70
CA LYS A 138 -17.15 -8.41 4.07
C LYS A 138 -16.07 -9.20 4.82
N ASP A 139 -14.82 -9.03 4.43
CA ASP A 139 -13.68 -9.63 5.09
C ASP A 139 -13.15 -8.69 6.19
N GLN A 140 -13.82 -8.72 7.34
CA GLN A 140 -13.55 -7.81 8.46
C GLN A 140 -12.11 -7.92 8.99
N LYS A 141 -11.55 -9.13 9.08
CA LYS A 141 -10.20 -9.34 9.59
C LYS A 141 -9.18 -8.64 8.68
N ASN A 142 -9.30 -8.89 7.38
CA ASN A 142 -8.37 -8.37 6.39
C ASN A 142 -8.50 -6.87 6.20
N ALA A 143 -9.74 -6.35 6.22
CA ALA A 143 -10.00 -4.92 6.25
C ALA A 143 -9.34 -4.25 7.47
N GLY A 144 -9.49 -4.83 8.66
CA GLY A 144 -8.86 -4.33 9.88
C GLY A 144 -7.33 -4.33 9.80
N SER A 145 -6.72 -5.44 9.38
CA SER A 145 -5.26 -5.53 9.22
C SER A 145 -4.71 -4.48 8.26
N SER A 146 -5.33 -4.34 7.08
CA SER A 146 -4.89 -3.37 6.08
C SER A 146 -5.12 -1.92 6.52
N MET A 147 -6.25 -1.61 7.18
CA MET A 147 -6.49 -0.28 7.74
C MET A 147 -5.44 0.10 8.81
N ARG A 148 -5.04 -0.86 9.65
CA ARG A 148 -3.98 -0.65 10.64
C ARG A 148 -2.64 -0.32 9.97
N ALA A 149 -2.26 -1.11 8.96
CA ALA A 149 -1.01 -0.87 8.23
C ALA A 149 -1.03 0.49 7.50
N ALA A 150 -2.16 0.86 6.90
CA ALA A 150 -2.34 2.16 6.26
C ALA A 150 -2.21 3.33 7.24
N ALA A 151 -2.84 3.22 8.43
CA ALA A 151 -2.73 4.21 9.49
C ALA A 151 -1.27 4.35 9.98
N MET A 152 -0.57 3.25 10.21
CA MET A 152 0.84 3.27 10.62
C MET A 152 1.72 3.96 9.59
N HIS A 153 1.56 3.63 8.31
CA HIS A 153 2.33 4.30 7.25
C HIS A 153 2.00 5.78 7.12
N LEU A 154 0.73 6.19 7.30
CA LEU A 154 0.38 7.61 7.32
C LEU A 154 1.06 8.33 8.49
N GLU A 155 1.09 7.74 9.68
CA GLU A 155 1.80 8.31 10.84
C GLU A 155 3.30 8.46 10.56
N ARG A 156 3.93 7.45 9.92
CA ARG A 156 5.34 7.53 9.52
C ARG A 156 5.59 8.59 8.46
N ALA A 157 4.76 8.66 7.44
CA ALA A 157 4.88 9.68 6.41
C ALA A 157 4.83 11.09 7.03
N VAL A 158 3.87 11.34 7.91
CA VAL A 158 3.78 12.62 8.63
C VAL A 158 5.01 12.87 9.51
N ALA A 159 5.53 11.87 10.22
CA ALA A 159 6.70 12.01 11.07
C ALA A 159 8.00 12.35 10.32
N TRP A 160 8.06 12.05 9.02
CA TRP A 160 9.16 12.45 8.14
C TRP A 160 8.95 13.82 7.51
N THR A 161 7.82 14.49 7.76
CA THR A 161 7.51 15.83 7.22
C THR A 161 7.49 16.88 8.32
N GLU A 162 7.56 18.16 7.96
CA GLU A 162 7.36 19.29 8.88
C GLU A 162 6.05 20.06 8.56
N TYR A 163 5.06 19.39 7.97
CA TYR A 163 3.92 20.05 7.33
C TYR A 163 2.86 20.60 8.30
N GLU A 164 2.53 21.89 8.23
CA GLU A 164 1.42 22.47 9.01
C GLU A 164 0.07 21.72 8.81
N GLY A 165 -0.51 21.18 9.88
CA GLY A 165 -1.78 20.43 9.82
C GLY A 165 -1.64 18.91 9.94
N GLU A 166 -0.47 18.42 10.36
CA GLU A 166 -0.19 17.04 10.80
C GLU A 166 -1.29 16.49 11.69
N LYS A 167 -1.77 17.29 12.65
CA LYS A 167 -2.77 16.87 13.62
C LYS A 167 -4.02 16.27 12.98
N ILE A 168 -4.52 16.85 11.87
CA ILE A 168 -5.71 16.32 11.19
C ILE A 168 -5.42 14.92 10.60
N MET A 169 -4.23 14.72 10.04
CA MET A 169 -3.82 13.45 9.45
C MET A 169 -3.58 12.40 10.54
N LEU A 170 -2.92 12.78 11.63
CA LEU A 170 -2.67 11.92 12.79
C LEU A 170 -3.97 11.53 13.52
N ASP A 171 -4.92 12.46 13.67
CA ASP A 171 -6.23 12.16 14.26
C ASP A 171 -6.99 11.12 13.41
N ALA A 172 -6.92 11.24 12.07
CA ALA A 172 -7.52 10.27 11.15
C ALA A 172 -6.84 8.90 11.20
N ALA A 173 -5.50 8.86 11.23
CA ALA A 173 -4.74 7.63 11.39
C ALA A 173 -5.10 6.92 12.70
N LYS A 174 -5.12 7.66 13.82
CA LYS A 174 -5.48 7.12 15.14
C LYS A 174 -6.90 6.58 15.19
N ALA A 175 -7.86 7.28 14.56
CA ALA A 175 -9.24 6.82 14.48
C ALA A 175 -9.34 5.52 13.66
N ALA A 176 -8.64 5.43 12.53
CA ALA A 176 -8.59 4.23 11.71
C ALA A 176 -7.91 3.05 12.43
N ALA A 177 -6.79 3.28 13.13
CA ALA A 177 -6.12 2.26 13.94
C ALA A 177 -7.03 1.73 15.06
N THR A 178 -7.75 2.62 15.75
CA THR A 178 -8.73 2.24 16.79
C THR A 178 -9.85 1.39 16.19
N MET A 179 -10.35 1.75 15.00
CA MET A 179 -11.38 0.97 14.31
C MET A 179 -10.85 -0.41 13.89
N ALA A 180 -9.65 -0.46 13.31
CA ALA A 180 -8.97 -1.68 12.93
C ALA A 180 -8.81 -2.64 14.12
N GLU A 181 -8.42 -2.15 15.30
CA GLU A 181 -8.34 -2.97 16.51
C GLU A 181 -9.68 -3.59 16.91
N LYS A 182 -10.77 -2.83 16.85
CA LYS A 182 -12.13 -3.36 17.10
C LYS A 182 -12.48 -4.45 16.09
N MET A 183 -12.20 -4.22 14.81
CA MET A 183 -12.45 -5.18 13.73
C MET A 183 -11.68 -6.49 13.97
N LEU A 184 -10.42 -6.41 14.39
CA LEU A 184 -9.54 -7.56 14.63
C LEU A 184 -9.92 -8.35 15.89
N LYS A 185 -10.46 -7.70 16.93
CA LYS A 185 -10.96 -8.35 18.15
C LYS A 185 -12.26 -9.15 17.94
N LYS A 186 -12.77 -9.19 16.70
CA LYS A 186 -14.05 -9.81 16.31
C LYS A 186 -15.25 -9.20 17.05
N ASP A 187 -15.13 -7.97 17.51
CA ASP A 187 -16.28 -7.23 18.02
C ASP A 187 -17.25 -6.98 16.86
N THR A 188 -18.55 -7.00 17.15
CA THR A 188 -19.56 -6.53 16.19
C THR A 188 -19.37 -5.04 15.99
N VAL A 189 -18.85 -4.66 14.83
CA VAL A 189 -18.68 -3.25 14.44
C VAL A 189 -19.84 -2.80 13.57
N ALA A 190 -20.32 -1.58 13.78
CA ALA A 190 -21.35 -1.01 12.93
C ALA A 190 -20.76 -0.62 11.57
N SER A 191 -21.36 -1.09 10.47
CA SER A 191 -20.86 -0.85 9.10
C SER A 191 -20.57 0.63 8.83
N GLY A 192 -21.48 1.52 9.25
CA GLY A 192 -21.31 2.96 9.03
C GLY A 192 -20.13 3.58 9.77
N GLU A 193 -19.70 3.00 10.90
CA GLU A 193 -18.48 3.46 11.60
C GLU A 193 -17.22 3.06 10.83
N VAL A 194 -17.20 1.84 10.29
CA VAL A 194 -16.09 1.34 9.45
C VAL A 194 -15.99 2.15 8.16
N ASP A 195 -17.12 2.35 7.47
CA ASP A 195 -17.19 3.14 6.23
C ASP A 195 -16.66 4.57 6.44
N LYS A 196 -17.03 5.19 7.58
CA LYS A 196 -16.53 6.52 7.94
C LYS A 196 -15.03 6.50 8.19
N ALA A 197 -14.51 5.54 8.95
CA ALA A 197 -13.09 5.44 9.26
C ALA A 197 -12.24 5.23 7.99
N ILE A 198 -12.69 4.36 7.08
CA ILE A 198 -12.05 4.16 5.76
C ILE A 198 -12.02 5.47 4.98
N LYS A 199 -13.18 6.15 4.86
CA LYS A 199 -13.29 7.40 4.11
C LYS A 199 -12.40 8.53 4.68
N ASP A 200 -12.37 8.67 6.00
CA ASP A 200 -11.57 9.71 6.64
C ASP A 200 -10.07 9.43 6.51
N LEU A 201 -9.65 8.16 6.59
CA LEU A 201 -8.27 7.75 6.34
C LEU A 201 -7.84 8.05 4.89
N GLY A 202 -8.64 7.64 3.90
CA GLY A 202 -8.34 7.89 2.48
C GLY A 202 -8.16 9.38 2.18
N LYS A 203 -9.05 10.23 2.72
CA LYS A 203 -8.93 11.69 2.60
C LYS A 203 -7.66 12.25 3.24
N ALA A 204 -7.22 11.69 4.36
CA ALA A 204 -6.00 12.13 5.03
C ALA A 204 -4.75 11.79 4.20
N ILE A 205 -4.70 10.58 3.63
CA ILE A 205 -3.62 10.15 2.73
C ILE A 205 -3.60 11.02 1.47
N GLU A 206 -4.75 11.24 0.82
CA GLU A 206 -4.84 12.11 -0.36
C GLU A 206 -4.40 13.55 -0.07
N ARG A 207 -4.70 14.05 1.13
CA ARG A 207 -4.29 15.39 1.56
C ARG A 207 -2.77 15.47 1.70
N LEU A 208 -2.14 14.46 2.27
CA LEU A 208 -0.70 14.40 2.41
C LEU A 208 -0.02 14.35 1.03
N SER A 209 -0.46 13.43 0.17
CA SER A 209 0.05 13.28 -1.20
C SER A 209 -0.04 14.58 -2.02
N LYS A 210 -1.14 15.34 -1.86
CA LYS A 210 -1.29 16.64 -2.52
C LYS A 210 -0.32 17.71 -2.02
N LYS A 211 0.05 17.68 -0.73
CA LYS A 211 1.03 18.61 -0.17
C LYS A 211 2.44 18.29 -0.64
N GLU A 212 2.80 17.01 -0.60
CA GLU A 212 4.06 16.47 -1.11
C GLU A 212 4.29 16.91 -2.57
N GLY A 213 3.25 16.80 -3.43
CA GLY A 213 3.33 17.23 -4.82
C GLY A 213 3.38 18.76 -5.06
N GLN A 214 3.13 19.59 -4.04
CA GLN A 214 3.19 21.05 -4.14
C GLN A 214 4.55 21.63 -3.72
N GLU A 215 5.32 20.94 -2.88
CA GLU A 215 6.65 21.40 -2.45
C GLU A 215 7.81 20.89 -3.32
N GLY A 216 7.56 19.89 -4.17
CA GLY A 216 8.53 19.40 -5.16
C GLY A 216 8.65 20.25 -6.44
N GLN A 217 8.12 21.48 -6.46
CA GLN A 217 8.17 22.44 -7.59
C GLN A 217 8.88 23.72 -7.20
#